data_AF-A0A8I2CWG2-F1
#
_entry.id   AF-A0A8I2CWG2-F1
#
_cell.length_a   1.000
_cell.length_b   1.000
_cell.length_c   1.000
_cell.angle_alpha   90.00
_cell.angle_beta   90.00
_cell.angle_gamma   90.00
#
_symmetry.space_group_name_H-M   'P 1'
#
loop_
_entity.id
_entity.type
_entity.pdbx_description
1 polymer ?
#
loop_
_entity_poly.entity_id
_entity_poly.type
_entity_poly.pdbx_seq_one_letter_code
_entity_poly.pdbx_strand_id
1 'polypeptide(L)'
;MSEQQSKPVICPVCGKKAKTGSAIDCARHMFGTGDKPHRQWVDEHVKEHGESFIDLLIEQATTPGNRSYVLLAEIIEKAVKEAEGK
;
A
#
# COMPACT_ATOMS: atom_id res chain seq x y z
N MET A 1 -17.44 19.67 7.06
CA MET A 1 -16.73 18.41 6.79
C MET A 1 -15.65 18.74 5.78
N SER A 2 -14.42 19.03 6.22
CA SER A 2 -13.38 19.52 5.31
C SER A 2 -12.92 18.37 4.42
N GLU A 3 -13.27 18.44 3.13
CA GLU A 3 -12.65 17.62 2.09
C GLU A 3 -11.17 17.99 2.02
N GLN A 4 -10.34 17.27 2.76
CA GLN A 4 -8.91 17.28 2.53
C GLN A 4 -8.69 16.65 1.16
N GLN A 5 -8.59 17.48 0.13
CA GLN A 5 -8.06 17.09 -1.17
C GLN A 5 -6.59 16.73 -0.99
N SER A 6 -6.33 15.50 -0.55
CA SER A 6 -5.01 14.90 -0.61
C SER A 6 -4.65 14.67 -2.09
N LYS A 7 -3.41 14.96 -2.45
CA LYS A 7 -2.87 14.62 -3.78
C LYS A 7 -3.17 13.13 -4.07
N PRO A 8 -3.54 12.77 -5.31
CA PRO A 8 -3.93 11.41 -5.61
C PRO A 8 -2.74 10.49 -5.37
N VAL A 9 -2.87 9.54 -4.45
CA VAL A 9 -1.85 8.51 -4.24
C VAL A 9 -1.73 7.67 -5.52
N ILE A 10 -0.50 7.57 -6.03
CA ILE A 10 -0.17 6.83 -7.25
C ILE A 10 0.52 5.54 -6.84
N CYS A 11 0.11 4.43 -7.44
CA CYS A 11 0.80 3.15 -7.28
C CYS A 11 2.25 3.28 -7.78
N PRO A 12 3.24 2.98 -6.93
CA PRO A 12 4.66 3.12 -7.28
C PRO A 12 5.12 2.09 -8.32
N VAL A 13 4.33 1.04 -8.55
CA VAL A 13 4.68 -0.06 -9.47
C VAL A 13 4.11 0.16 -10.87
N CYS A 14 2.81 0.47 -10.98
CA CYS A 14 2.13 0.56 -12.27
C CYS A 14 1.62 1.97 -12.61
N GLY A 15 1.81 2.96 -11.74
CA GLY A 15 1.36 4.33 -11.98
C GLY A 15 -0.17 4.53 -11.88
N LYS A 16 -0.93 3.53 -11.44
CA LYS A 16 -2.38 3.63 -11.28
C LYS A 16 -2.72 4.60 -10.15
N LYS A 17 -3.62 5.54 -10.43
CA LYS A 17 -4.16 6.47 -9.43
C LYS A 17 -5.17 5.76 -8.53
N ALA A 18 -5.03 5.94 -7.22
CA ALA A 18 -6.03 5.50 -6.25
C ALA A 18 -7.38 6.19 -6.53
N LYS A 19 -8.48 5.44 -6.49
CA LYS A 19 -9.82 5.93 -6.86
C LYS A 19 -10.28 7.07 -5.95
N THR A 20 -10.11 6.91 -4.64
CA THR A 20 -10.45 7.94 -3.65
C THR A 20 -9.27 8.87 -3.33
N GLY A 21 -8.11 8.68 -3.96
CA GLY A 21 -6.87 9.37 -3.60
C GLY A 21 -6.24 8.91 -2.28
N SER A 22 -6.81 7.91 -1.60
CA SER A 22 -6.27 7.37 -0.34
C SER A 22 -5.21 6.29 -0.56
N ALA A 23 -4.26 6.18 0.36
CA ALA A 23 -3.24 5.14 0.30
C ALA A 23 -3.79 3.73 0.54
N ILE A 24 -4.89 3.60 1.29
CA ILE A 24 -5.60 2.33 1.50
C ILE A 24 -6.14 1.77 0.18
N ASP A 25 -6.66 2.62 -0.71
CA ASP A 25 -7.10 2.17 -2.02
C ASP A 25 -5.93 1.70 -2.90
N CYS A 26 -4.77 2.34 -2.76
CA CYS A 26 -3.55 1.88 -3.40
C CYS A 26 -3.11 0.53 -2.83
N ALA A 27 -3.13 0.34 -1.49
CA ALA A 27 -2.82 -0.93 -0.85
C ALA A 27 -3.73 -2.06 -1.35
N ARG A 28 -5.06 -1.83 -1.40
CA ARG A 28 -6.02 -2.80 -1.97
C ARG A 28 -5.71 -3.14 -3.42
N HIS A 29 -5.29 -2.16 -4.20
CA HIS A 29 -4.86 -2.41 -5.57
C HIS A 29 -3.59 -3.27 -5.63
N MET A 30 -2.59 -3.02 -4.80
CA MET A 30 -1.36 -3.82 -4.76
C MET A 30 -1.64 -5.30 -4.43
N PHE A 31 -2.44 -5.55 -3.39
CA PHE A 31 -2.86 -6.90 -3.02
C PHE A 31 -3.74 -7.56 -4.08
N GLY A 32 -4.68 -6.82 -4.66
CA GLY A 32 -5.61 -7.34 -5.67
C GLY A 32 -4.96 -7.63 -7.02
N THR A 33 -3.91 -6.88 -7.41
CA THR A 33 -3.15 -7.17 -8.63
C THR A 33 -2.32 -8.44 -8.47
N GLY A 34 -1.58 -8.55 -7.36
CA GLY A 34 -0.84 -9.77 -7.01
C GLY A 34 0.09 -10.28 -8.12
N ASP A 35 0.61 -9.42 -8.99
CA ASP A 35 1.60 -9.82 -9.99
C ASP A 35 3.01 -9.86 -9.35
N LYS A 36 4.01 -10.33 -10.10
CA LYS A 36 5.38 -10.40 -9.59
C LYS A 36 5.94 -9.04 -9.15
N PRO A 37 5.89 -7.95 -9.95
CA PRO A 37 6.46 -6.67 -9.54
C PRO A 37 5.75 -6.05 -8.34
N HIS A 38 4.41 -6.15 -8.22
CA HIS A 38 3.70 -5.64 -7.06
C HIS A 38 4.07 -6.43 -5.80
N ARG A 39 4.17 -7.76 -5.88
CA ARG A 39 4.62 -8.59 -4.75
C ARG A 39 6.02 -8.23 -4.28
N GLN A 40 6.97 -8.10 -5.22
CA GLN A 40 8.36 -7.74 -4.91
C GLN A 40 8.44 -6.37 -4.25
N TRP A 41 7.70 -5.38 -4.76
CA TRP A 41 7.67 -4.07 -4.14
C TRP A 41 7.12 -4.13 -2.71
N VAL A 42 6.04 -4.87 -2.48
CA VAL A 42 5.49 -5.03 -1.12
C VAL A 42 6.53 -5.69 -0.23
N ASP A 43 7.08 -6.84 -0.63
CA ASP A 43 8.09 -7.57 0.14
C ASP A 43 9.28 -6.69 0.52
N GLU A 44 9.82 -5.90 -0.42
CA GLU A 44 10.95 -5.00 -0.17
C GLU A 44 10.66 -3.97 0.92
N HIS A 45 9.43 -3.43 0.95
CA HIS A 45 9.07 -2.34 1.86
C HIS A 45 8.49 -2.85 3.19
N VAL A 46 7.89 -4.04 3.22
CA VAL A 46 7.36 -4.63 4.47
C VAL A 46 8.43 -5.38 5.26
N LYS A 47 9.55 -5.73 4.62
CA LYS A 47 10.67 -6.43 5.26
C LYS A 47 11.26 -5.68 6.45
N GLU A 48 11.25 -4.34 6.45
CA GLU A 48 11.67 -3.52 7.60
C GLU A 48 10.80 -3.78 8.85
N HIS A 49 9.57 -4.25 8.65
CA HIS A 49 8.61 -4.58 9.70
C HIS A 49 8.67 -6.07 10.09
N GLY A 50 9.58 -6.85 9.49
CA GLY A 50 9.69 -8.29 9.72
C GLY A 50 8.57 -9.12 9.10
N GLU A 51 7.84 -8.56 8.13
CA GLU A 51 6.71 -9.19 7.45
C GLU A 51 7.06 -9.47 5.98
N SER A 52 6.32 -10.37 5.33
CA SER A 52 6.33 -10.58 3.88
C SER A 52 4.94 -10.35 3.28
N PHE A 53 4.86 -10.24 1.96
CA PHE A 53 3.59 -10.19 1.23
C PHE A 53 2.69 -11.39 1.55
N ILE A 54 3.28 -12.57 1.75
CA ILE A 54 2.53 -13.78 2.11
C ILE A 54 2.00 -13.69 3.53
N ASP A 55 2.81 -13.22 4.49
CA ASP A 55 2.36 -13.04 5.89
C ASP A 55 1.18 -12.07 5.95
N LEU A 56 1.27 -10.96 5.22
CA LEU A 56 0.20 -9.99 5.12
C LEU A 56 -1.05 -10.53 4.43
N LEU A 57 -0.91 -11.41 3.44
CA LEU A 57 -2.04 -12.10 2.81
C LEU A 57 -2.72 -13.09 3.76
N ILE A 58 -1.93 -13.86 4.50
CA ILE A 58 -2.43 -14.80 5.50
C ILE A 58 -3.21 -14.02 6.55
N GLU A 59 -2.62 -12.96 7.09
CA GLU A 59 -3.27 -12.11 8.09
C GLU A 59 -4.58 -11.51 7.56
N GLN A 60 -4.60 -11.05 6.31
CA GLN A 60 -5.81 -10.59 5.62
C GLN A 60 -6.93 -11.64 5.60
N ALA A 61 -6.57 -12.92 5.44
CA ALA A 61 -7.51 -14.03 5.33
C ALA A 61 -7.95 -14.58 6.69
N THR A 62 -7.08 -14.52 7.70
CA THR A 62 -7.31 -15.16 9.01
C THR A 62 -7.76 -14.18 10.09
N THR A 63 -7.45 -12.89 9.94
CA THR A 63 -7.61 -11.90 11.02
C THR A 63 -8.51 -10.75 10.58
N PRO A 64 -9.61 -10.48 11.29
CA PRO A 64 -10.45 -9.32 11.00
C PRO A 64 -9.74 -8.02 11.40
N GLY A 65 -10.10 -6.92 10.74
CA GLY A 65 -9.62 -5.58 11.09
C GLY A 65 -8.70 -4.91 10.07
N ASN A 66 -8.39 -5.58 8.94
CA ASN A 66 -7.67 -4.98 7.80
C ASN A 66 -6.27 -4.42 8.14
N ARG A 67 -5.59 -4.92 9.18
CA ARG A 67 -4.25 -4.45 9.60
C ARG A 67 -3.27 -4.43 8.42
N SER A 68 -3.26 -5.47 7.60
CA SER A 68 -2.38 -5.60 6.43
C SER A 68 -2.57 -4.49 5.40
N TYR A 69 -3.82 -4.05 5.17
CA TYR A 69 -4.09 -2.90 4.30
C TYR A 69 -3.62 -1.59 4.92
N VAL A 70 -3.82 -1.43 6.23
CA VAL A 70 -3.41 -0.22 6.95
C VAL A 70 -1.89 -0.08 6.95
N LEU A 71 -1.18 -1.15 7.32
CA LEU A 71 0.29 -1.17 7.29
C LEU A 71 0.83 -0.82 5.91
N LEU A 72 0.32 -1.47 4.86
CA LEU A 72 0.79 -1.20 3.50
C LEU A 72 0.45 0.23 3.05
N ALA A 73 -0.69 0.78 3.47
CA ALA A 73 -1.04 2.17 3.17
C ALA A 73 -0.08 3.15 3.83
N GLU A 74 0.29 2.95 5.10
CA GLU A 74 1.27 3.79 5.80
C GLU A 74 2.64 3.76 5.09
N ILE A 75 3.06 2.57 4.64
CA ILE A 75 4.30 2.39 3.87
C ILE A 75 4.22 3.15 2.53
N ILE A 76 3.10 3.05 1.82
CA ILE A 76 2.89 3.78 0.55
C ILE A 76 2.93 5.29 0.78
N GLU A 77 2.29 5.80 1.85
CA GLU A 77 2.33 7.23 2.18
C GLU A 77 3.75 7.71 2.48
N LYS A 78 4.54 6.91 3.21
CA LYS A 78 5.94 7.19 3.50
C LYS A 78 6.75 7.24 2.20
N ALA A 79 6.61 6.24 1.32
CA ALA A 79 7.31 6.18 0.04
C ALA A 79 6.97 7.37 -0.88
N VAL A 80 5.70 7.80 -0.90
CA VAL A 80 5.27 9.00 -1.65
C VAL A 80 5.90 10.26 -1.08
N LYS A 81 5.91 10.44 0.25
CA LYS A 81 6.54 11.60 0.90
C LYS A 81 8.05 11.66 0.64
N GLU A 82 8.74 10.53 0.68
CA GLU A 82 10.17 10.44 0.38
C GLU A 82 10.48 10.77 -1.08
N ALA A 83 9.60 10.40 -2.01
CA ALA A 83 9.72 10.76 -3.42
C ALA A 83 9.49 12.26 -3.69
N GLU A 84 8.68 12.94 -2.88
CA GLU A 84 8.43 14.39 -3.01
C GLU A 84 9.50 15.26 -2.32
N GLY A 85 10.31 14.68 -1.41
CA GLY A 85 11.36 15.37 -0.65
C GLY A 85 12.74 15.41 -1.33
N LYS A 86 12.86 14.95 -2.57
CA LYS A 86 14.05 15.04 -3.43
C LYS A 86 13.81 16.02 -4.57
#